data_AF-A0A353LKD6-F1
#
_entry.id   AF-A0A353LKD6-F1
#
_cell.length_a   1.000
_cell.length_b   1.000
_cell.length_c   1.000
_cell.angle_alpha   90.00
_cell.angle_beta   90.00
_cell.angle_gamma   90.00
#
_symmetry.space_group_name_H-M   'P 1'
#
loop_
_entity.id
_entity.type
_entity.pdbx_description
1 polymer ?
#
loop_
_entity_poly.entity_id
_entity_poly.type
_entity_poly.pdbx_seq_one_letter_code
_entity_poly.pdbx_strand_id
1 'polypeptide(L)'
;TAGTRKIYTRYGRDIAGDDIGAYFSYDVKAGETIEVQIGVSFVSTANARENLEAEQNGFQFDKVRTAARESWEKELARVGIEGGTADQKVVFYTALYHALIHPNLFNDVNGQYPAMESDKILTSGAGRYTVFSLWDTYRNVHQMLSLLYPEKQLDMVRSMVDMYKESGWLPKWELYGRETLTMEGDPAIPVIVDSWMKGLRDFDVETAYEAMYKSATTKGKDNLLRPDNDDYLRLGYVPLREKYDNSVSHALEYYIADNA
;
A
#
# COMPACT_ATOMS: atom_id res chain seq x y z
N THR A 1 -40.05 -15.27 -29.81
CA THR A 1 -39.21 -16.45 -30.10
C THR A 1 -38.72 -17.03 -28.80
N ALA A 2 -38.86 -18.35 -28.63
CA ALA A 2 -38.25 -19.10 -27.53
C ALA A 2 -36.73 -18.88 -27.54
N GLY A 3 -36.14 -18.62 -26.37
CA GLY A 3 -34.72 -18.25 -26.24
C GLY A 3 -34.39 -17.74 -24.85
N THR A 4 -34.40 -18.65 -23.90
CA THR A 4 -34.33 -18.54 -22.44
C THR A 4 -33.13 -17.76 -21.89
N ARG A 5 -33.31 -16.48 -21.50
CA ARG A 5 -32.71 -15.90 -20.27
C ARG A 5 -33.64 -14.83 -19.69
N LYS A 6 -34.17 -15.09 -18.49
CA LYS A 6 -34.82 -14.06 -17.67
C LYS A 6 -33.73 -13.40 -16.82
N ILE A 7 -33.43 -12.13 -17.10
CA ILE A 7 -32.56 -11.33 -16.22
C ILE A 7 -33.43 -10.88 -15.04
N TYR A 8 -33.23 -11.50 -13.88
CA TYR A 8 -33.92 -11.13 -12.67
C TYR A 8 -33.14 -10.05 -11.93
N THR A 9 -33.32 -8.79 -12.33
CA THR A 9 -32.63 -7.62 -11.73
C THR A 9 -32.96 -7.38 -10.24
N ARG A 10 -33.92 -8.13 -9.69
CA ARG A 10 -34.36 -8.05 -8.29
C ARG A 10 -34.22 -9.36 -7.51
N TYR A 11 -33.76 -10.44 -8.15
CA TYR A 11 -33.53 -11.71 -7.45
C TYR A 11 -32.10 -11.73 -6.93
N GLY A 12 -31.92 -11.32 -5.68
CA GLY A 12 -30.73 -11.60 -4.88
C GLY A 12 -31.11 -12.63 -3.84
N ARG A 13 -30.40 -13.76 -3.81
CA ARG A 13 -30.35 -14.58 -2.61
C ARG A 13 -28.97 -14.35 -2.03
N ASP A 14 -28.90 -13.73 -0.86
CA ASP A 14 -27.63 -13.60 -0.16
C ASP A 14 -27.13 -15.01 0.14
N ILE A 15 -25.96 -15.34 -0.40
CA ILE A 15 -25.23 -16.56 -0.09
C ILE A 15 -24.12 -16.13 0.87
N ALA A 16 -24.05 -16.76 2.03
CA ALA A 16 -23.05 -16.51 3.06
C ALA A 16 -22.47 -17.85 3.52
N GLY A 17 -21.18 -17.86 3.85
CA GLY A 17 -20.42 -19.04 4.24
C GLY A 17 -18.97 -18.96 3.74
N ASP A 18 -18.14 -19.89 4.21
CA ASP A 18 -16.69 -19.89 3.93
C ASP A 18 -16.36 -20.57 2.59
N ASP A 19 -17.32 -21.28 1.99
CA ASP A 19 -17.19 -22.02 0.73
C ASP A 19 -18.23 -21.54 -0.30
N ILE A 20 -18.02 -20.34 -0.85
CA ILE A 20 -18.89 -19.75 -1.87
C ILE A 20 -18.20 -19.81 -3.23
N GLY A 21 -18.93 -20.29 -4.24
CA GLY A 21 -18.49 -20.28 -5.63
C GLY A 21 -19.61 -19.80 -6.54
N ALA A 22 -19.22 -19.23 -7.68
CA ALA A 22 -20.12 -18.90 -8.77
C ALA A 22 -19.74 -19.69 -10.02
N TYR A 23 -20.73 -20.27 -10.69
CA TYR A 23 -20.56 -20.96 -11.97
C TYR A 23 -21.42 -20.27 -13.02
N PHE A 24 -20.78 -19.82 -14.11
CA PHE A 24 -21.43 -19.16 -15.23
C PHE A 24 -21.28 -20.03 -16.47
N SER A 25 -22.40 -20.37 -17.11
CA SER A 25 -22.43 -21.15 -18.36
C SER A 25 -22.97 -20.34 -19.52
N TYR A 26 -22.27 -20.36 -20.65
CA TYR A 26 -22.63 -19.66 -21.87
C TYR A 26 -22.57 -20.60 -23.07
N ASP A 27 -23.56 -20.50 -23.95
CA ASP A 27 -23.51 -21.12 -25.28
C ASP A 27 -22.76 -20.15 -26.20
N VAL A 28 -21.57 -20.53 -26.66
CA VAL A 28 -20.72 -19.71 -27.54
C VAL A 28 -20.44 -20.39 -28.86
N LYS A 29 -20.26 -19.62 -29.92
CA LYS A 29 -19.82 -20.13 -31.22
C LYS A 29 -18.28 -20.20 -31.29
N ALA A 30 -17.77 -21.00 -32.22
CA ALA A 30 -16.33 -21.01 -32.50
C ALA A 30 -15.87 -19.59 -32.91
N GLY A 31 -14.88 -19.06 -32.19
CA GLY A 31 -14.34 -17.71 -32.41
C GLY A 31 -15.05 -16.59 -31.67
N GLU A 32 -16.05 -16.88 -30.83
CA GLU A 32 -16.71 -15.88 -29.98
C GLU A 32 -15.90 -15.62 -28.70
N THR A 33 -15.79 -14.34 -28.31
CA THR A 33 -15.06 -13.89 -27.12
C THR A 33 -16.02 -13.46 -26.03
N ILE A 34 -15.79 -13.93 -24.81
CA ILE A 34 -16.46 -13.41 -23.61
C ILE A 34 -15.50 -12.43 -22.93
N GLU A 35 -15.93 -11.18 -22.80
CA GLU A 35 -15.20 -10.17 -22.04
C GLU A 35 -15.81 -10.05 -20.64
N VAL A 36 -14.95 -9.86 -19.63
CA VAL A 36 -15.34 -9.75 -18.23
C VAL A 36 -14.73 -8.48 -17.64
N GLN A 37 -15.55 -7.73 -16.93
CA GLN A 37 -15.13 -6.57 -16.16
C GLN A 37 -15.30 -6.86 -14.67
N ILE A 38 -14.31 -6.48 -13.88
CA ILE A 38 -14.29 -6.69 -12.43
C ILE A 38 -13.92 -5.37 -11.76
N GLY A 39 -14.80 -4.88 -10.89
CA GLY A 39 -14.51 -3.83 -9.94
C GLY A 39 -14.28 -4.43 -8.55
N VAL A 40 -13.36 -3.84 -7.80
CA VAL A 40 -13.02 -4.26 -6.43
C VAL A 40 -13.15 -3.04 -5.52
N SER A 41 -13.57 -3.27 -4.28
CA SER A 41 -13.59 -2.28 -3.21
C SER A 41 -13.39 -2.98 -1.87
N PHE A 42 -12.69 -2.33 -0.95
CA PHE A 42 -12.56 -2.76 0.45
C PHE A 42 -13.67 -2.23 1.35
N VAL A 43 -14.61 -1.44 0.80
CA VAL A 43 -15.69 -0.79 1.54
C VAL A 43 -17.03 -1.46 1.24
N SER A 44 -17.42 -1.57 -0.03
CA SER A 44 -18.73 -2.14 -0.38
C SER A 44 -18.84 -2.59 -1.83
N THR A 45 -19.83 -3.43 -2.12
CA THR A 45 -20.17 -3.81 -3.50
C THR A 45 -20.71 -2.63 -4.33
N ALA A 46 -21.30 -1.63 -3.68
CA ALA A 46 -21.74 -0.40 -4.34
C ALA A 46 -20.54 0.44 -4.79
N ASN A 47 -19.52 0.59 -3.94
CA ASN A 47 -18.28 1.27 -4.30
C ASN A 47 -17.50 0.49 -5.38
N ALA A 48 -17.46 -0.85 -5.30
CA ALA A 48 -16.84 -1.66 -6.35
C ALA A 48 -17.50 -1.43 -7.73
N ARG A 49 -18.82 -1.25 -7.74
CA ARG A 49 -19.57 -0.86 -8.95
C ARG A 49 -19.25 0.56 -9.39
N GLU A 50 -19.18 1.51 -8.47
CA GLU A 50 -18.80 2.90 -8.75
C GLU A 50 -17.39 2.99 -9.37
N ASN A 51 -16.41 2.26 -8.82
CA ASN A 51 -15.06 2.15 -9.36
C ASN A 51 -15.10 1.63 -10.81
N LEU A 52 -15.83 0.53 -11.05
CA LEU A 52 -15.95 -0.06 -12.38
C LEU A 52 -16.58 0.91 -13.39
N GLU A 53 -17.65 1.60 -13.00
CA GLU A 53 -18.37 2.54 -13.85
C GLU A 53 -17.56 3.81 -14.13
N ALA A 54 -16.76 4.28 -13.17
CA ALA A 54 -15.88 5.43 -13.35
C ALA A 54 -14.67 5.14 -14.24
N GLU A 55 -14.02 3.99 -14.05
CA GLU A 55 -12.74 3.66 -14.70
C GLU A 55 -12.91 2.95 -16.05
N GLN A 56 -14.05 2.26 -16.27
CA GLN A 56 -14.27 1.42 -17.44
C GLN A 56 -15.60 1.72 -18.16
N ASN A 57 -16.07 2.98 -18.11
CA ASN A 57 -17.25 3.39 -18.87
C ASN A 57 -17.04 3.20 -20.38
N GLY A 58 -18.01 2.55 -21.06
CA GLY A 58 -17.90 2.28 -22.50
C GLY A 58 -16.81 1.27 -22.85
N PHE A 59 -16.56 0.30 -21.96
CA PHE A 59 -15.51 -0.71 -22.03
C PHE A 59 -15.27 -1.31 -23.42
N GLN A 60 -13.99 -1.36 -23.78
CA GLN A 60 -13.45 -2.10 -24.92
C GLN A 60 -12.07 -2.61 -24.49
N PHE A 61 -11.86 -3.94 -24.51
CA PHE A 61 -10.64 -4.55 -23.96
C PHE A 61 -9.35 -3.93 -24.53
N ASP A 62 -9.28 -3.74 -25.85
CA ASP A 62 -8.11 -3.18 -26.51
C ASP A 62 -7.85 -1.71 -26.12
N LYS A 63 -8.90 -0.93 -25.83
CA LYS A 63 -8.73 0.44 -25.33
C LYS A 63 -8.15 0.43 -23.91
N VAL A 64 -8.66 -0.42 -23.03
CA VAL A 64 -8.14 -0.56 -21.66
C VAL A 64 -6.68 -1.01 -21.68
N ARG A 65 -6.34 -2.01 -22.49
CA ARG A 65 -4.97 -2.48 -22.68
C ARG A 65 -4.04 -1.39 -23.20
N THR A 66 -4.50 -0.59 -24.16
CA THR A 66 -3.70 0.51 -24.73
C THR A 66 -3.47 1.61 -23.71
N ALA A 67 -4.52 2.05 -23.01
CA ALA A 67 -4.43 3.05 -21.95
C ALA A 67 -3.49 2.60 -20.81
N ALA A 68 -3.55 1.32 -20.42
CA ALA A 68 -2.64 0.76 -19.42
C ALA A 68 -1.18 0.81 -19.89
N ARG A 69 -0.91 0.47 -21.16
CA ARG A 69 0.44 0.54 -21.74
C ARG A 69 0.96 1.97 -21.78
N GLU A 70 0.13 2.93 -22.17
CA GLU A 70 0.49 4.36 -22.21
C GLU A 70 0.76 4.91 -20.80
N SER A 71 -0.02 4.50 -19.80
CA SER A 71 0.24 4.86 -18.40
C SER A 71 1.58 4.30 -17.92
N TRP A 72 1.89 3.03 -18.24
CA TRP A 72 3.18 2.44 -17.88
C TRP A 72 4.35 3.13 -18.59
N GLU A 73 4.22 3.42 -19.88
CA GLU A 73 5.24 4.16 -20.63
C GLU A 73 5.51 5.51 -19.98
N LYS A 74 4.47 6.25 -19.59
CA LYS A 74 4.62 7.54 -18.90
C LYS A 74 5.39 7.43 -17.59
N GLU A 75 5.08 6.44 -16.75
CA GLU A 75 5.79 6.28 -15.47
C GLU A 75 7.24 5.81 -15.69
N LEU A 76 7.48 4.83 -16.55
CA LEU A 76 8.83 4.32 -16.82
C LEU A 76 9.72 5.35 -17.53
N ALA A 77 9.14 6.21 -18.38
CA ALA A 77 9.86 7.26 -19.09
C ALA A 77 10.40 8.38 -18.19
N ARG A 78 10.06 8.41 -16.88
CA ARG A 78 10.70 9.32 -15.93
C ARG A 78 12.21 9.11 -15.81
N VAL A 79 12.70 7.93 -16.18
CA VAL A 79 14.14 7.64 -16.24
C VAL A 79 14.55 7.24 -17.65
N GLY A 80 15.28 8.13 -18.33
CA GLY A 80 15.95 7.83 -19.59
C GLY A 80 17.34 7.24 -19.34
N ILE A 81 17.66 6.12 -19.98
CA ILE A 81 18.98 5.48 -19.91
C ILE A 81 19.67 5.46 -21.28
N GLU A 82 20.97 5.78 -21.31
CA GLU A 82 21.82 5.70 -22.49
C GLU A 82 22.86 4.59 -22.34
N GLY A 83 23.31 4.03 -23.48
CA GLY A 83 24.23 2.88 -23.49
C GLY A 83 23.57 1.55 -23.10
N GLY A 84 24.39 0.55 -22.75
CA GLY A 84 23.95 -0.80 -22.39
C GLY A 84 23.43 -1.65 -23.56
N THR A 85 23.42 -2.97 -23.35
CA THR A 85 22.79 -3.94 -24.26
C THR A 85 21.27 -3.90 -24.13
N ALA A 86 20.54 -4.48 -25.09
CA ALA A 86 19.09 -4.61 -25.02
C ALA A 86 18.64 -5.32 -23.72
N ASP A 87 19.34 -6.39 -23.34
CA ASP A 87 19.03 -7.16 -22.14
C ASP A 87 19.20 -6.34 -20.85
N GLN A 88 20.24 -5.50 -20.78
CA GLN A 88 20.45 -4.61 -19.64
C GLN A 88 19.33 -3.57 -19.51
N LYS A 89 18.80 -3.07 -20.63
CA LYS A 89 17.65 -2.16 -20.63
C LYS A 89 16.38 -2.86 -20.15
N VAL A 90 16.17 -4.12 -20.54
CA VAL A 90 15.07 -4.95 -20.03
C VAL A 90 15.18 -5.11 -18.52
N VAL A 91 16.35 -5.51 -18.00
CA VAL A 91 16.57 -5.64 -16.54
C VAL A 91 16.25 -4.34 -15.82
N PHE A 92 16.73 -3.20 -16.33
CA PHE A 92 16.48 -1.90 -15.72
C PHE A 92 14.98 -1.55 -15.66
N TYR A 93 14.28 -1.58 -16.81
CA TYR A 93 12.87 -1.19 -16.84
C TYR A 93 11.95 -2.20 -16.16
N THR A 94 12.31 -3.48 -16.12
CA THR A 94 11.62 -4.48 -15.30
C THR A 94 11.82 -4.23 -13.81
N ALA A 95 13.03 -3.86 -13.37
CA ALA A 95 13.26 -3.50 -11.97
C ALA A 95 12.48 -2.24 -11.56
N LEU A 96 12.46 -1.22 -12.42
CA LEU A 96 11.67 -0.01 -12.18
C LEU A 96 10.16 -0.31 -12.14
N TYR A 97 9.66 -1.17 -13.04
CA TYR A 97 8.28 -1.66 -12.98
C TYR A 97 7.98 -2.35 -11.64
N HIS A 98 8.84 -3.27 -11.18
CA HIS A 98 8.65 -3.93 -9.88
C HIS A 98 8.71 -2.98 -8.68
N ALA A 99 9.44 -1.88 -8.77
CA ALA A 99 9.49 -0.87 -7.72
C ALA A 99 8.24 0.03 -7.67
N LEU A 100 7.36 -0.03 -8.68
CA LEU A 100 6.18 0.83 -8.82
C LEU A 100 4.85 0.10 -8.64
N ILE A 101 4.86 -1.23 -8.53
CA ILE A 101 3.63 -2.00 -8.32
C ILE A 101 3.13 -1.95 -6.87
N HIS A 102 3.94 -1.47 -5.92
CA HIS A 102 3.58 -1.21 -4.53
C HIS A 102 4.25 0.08 -4.01
N PRO A 103 3.70 0.75 -2.98
CA PRO A 103 2.40 0.53 -2.31
C PRO A 103 1.16 0.69 -3.21
N ASN A 104 0.03 0.12 -2.81
CA ASN A 104 -1.22 0.11 -3.58
C ASN A 104 -2.20 1.20 -3.15
N LEU A 105 -2.95 1.76 -4.10
CA LEU A 105 -4.12 2.59 -3.77
C LEU A 105 -5.18 1.75 -3.06
N PHE A 106 -5.72 2.27 -1.96
CA PHE A 106 -6.62 1.54 -1.06
C PHE A 106 -8.02 2.15 -0.96
N ASN A 107 -8.16 3.44 -1.27
CA ASN A 107 -9.47 4.08 -1.34
C ASN A 107 -10.14 3.90 -2.70
N ASP A 108 -11.46 3.88 -2.67
CA ASP A 108 -12.33 3.89 -3.85
C ASP A 108 -12.30 5.26 -4.57
N VAL A 109 -12.89 5.33 -5.77
CA VAL A 109 -12.95 6.57 -6.59
C VAL A 109 -13.67 7.72 -5.88
N ASN A 110 -14.57 7.42 -4.96
CA ASN A 110 -15.27 8.39 -4.12
C ASN A 110 -14.47 8.80 -2.85
N GLY A 111 -13.24 8.29 -2.71
CA GLY A 111 -12.34 8.58 -1.60
C GLY A 111 -12.53 7.71 -0.36
N GLN A 112 -13.54 6.82 -0.32
CA GLN A 112 -13.80 5.99 0.85
C GLN A 112 -12.80 4.85 1.02
N TYR A 113 -12.45 4.55 2.28
CA TYR A 113 -11.58 3.43 2.66
C TYR A 113 -11.89 2.97 4.10
N PRO A 114 -11.60 1.71 4.47
CA PRO A 114 -11.67 1.28 5.87
C PRO A 114 -10.47 1.84 6.67
N ALA A 115 -10.76 2.43 7.82
CA ALA A 115 -9.76 2.93 8.75
C ALA A 115 -8.91 1.79 9.30
N MET A 116 -7.63 2.07 9.57
CA MET A 116 -6.70 1.09 10.10
C MET A 116 -7.19 0.51 11.43
N GLU A 117 -7.07 -0.82 11.59
CA GLU A 117 -7.50 -1.57 12.78
C GLU A 117 -8.99 -1.40 13.16
N SER A 118 -9.85 -1.03 12.20
CA SER A 118 -11.26 -0.75 12.45
C SER A 118 -12.16 -1.07 11.26
N ASP A 119 -13.45 -1.30 11.52
CA ASP A 119 -14.49 -1.38 10.49
C ASP A 119 -15.05 0.01 10.11
N LYS A 120 -14.54 1.09 10.72
CA LYS A 120 -14.99 2.46 10.43
C LYS A 120 -14.56 2.86 9.02
N ILE A 121 -15.50 3.35 8.23
CA ILE A 121 -15.20 3.92 6.91
C ILE A 121 -14.88 5.41 7.02
N LEU A 122 -13.76 5.82 6.44
CA LEU A 122 -13.32 7.21 6.33
C LEU A 122 -13.24 7.62 4.86
N THR A 123 -13.05 8.92 4.62
CA THR A 123 -12.89 9.47 3.26
C THR A 123 -11.61 10.30 3.20
N SER A 124 -10.80 10.05 2.17
CA SER A 124 -9.57 10.80 1.89
C SER A 124 -9.80 11.73 0.70
N GLY A 125 -9.19 12.92 0.75
CA GLY A 125 -9.12 13.84 -0.40
C GLY A 125 -7.93 13.59 -1.33
N ALA A 126 -7.03 12.67 -0.96
CA ALA A 126 -5.84 12.27 -1.70
C ALA A 126 -5.73 10.74 -1.75
N GLY A 127 -4.71 10.20 -2.43
CA GLY A 127 -4.51 8.75 -2.48
C GLY A 127 -4.21 8.18 -1.09
N ARG A 128 -5.07 7.29 -0.59
CA ARG A 128 -4.81 6.44 0.58
C ARG A 128 -4.09 5.19 0.11
N TYR A 129 -2.91 4.89 0.65
CA TYR A 129 -2.12 3.73 0.25
C TYR A 129 -2.09 2.63 1.33
N THR A 130 -1.85 1.39 0.88
CA THR A 130 -1.64 0.19 1.70
C THR A 130 -0.50 -0.67 1.13
N VAL A 131 -0.06 -1.71 1.84
CA VAL A 131 1.11 -2.56 1.54
C VAL A 131 2.41 -1.81 1.79
N PHE A 132 2.67 -1.54 3.07
CA PHE A 132 3.89 -0.87 3.52
C PHE A 132 4.88 -1.88 4.11
N SER A 133 5.73 -2.49 3.27
CA SER A 133 6.82 -3.41 3.68
C SER A 133 8.06 -2.63 4.14
N LEU A 134 7.90 -1.80 5.18
CA LEU A 134 8.81 -0.67 5.40
C LEU A 134 10.23 -1.09 5.77
N TRP A 135 10.42 -2.20 6.49
CA TRP A 135 11.76 -2.71 6.82
C TRP A 135 12.64 -2.93 5.58
N ASP A 136 12.04 -3.25 4.43
CA ASP A 136 12.72 -3.35 3.14
C ASP A 136 12.74 -2.00 2.41
N THR A 137 11.58 -1.37 2.27
CA THR A 137 11.37 -0.25 1.33
C THR A 137 11.95 1.06 1.84
N TYR A 138 12.18 1.23 3.15
CA TYR A 138 12.86 2.41 3.68
C TYR A 138 14.30 2.53 3.18
N ARG A 139 14.89 1.45 2.66
CA ARG A 139 16.32 1.39 2.29
C ARG A 139 16.61 1.92 0.89
N ASN A 140 15.64 1.84 -0.02
CA ASN A 140 15.84 2.27 -1.41
C ASN A 140 14.56 2.74 -2.11
N VAL A 141 13.42 2.08 -1.92
CA VAL A 141 12.20 2.36 -2.69
C VAL A 141 11.66 3.73 -2.33
N HIS A 142 11.52 4.07 -1.05
CA HIS A 142 11.00 5.39 -0.66
C HIS A 142 11.95 6.54 -1.03
N GLN A 143 13.27 6.32 -0.99
CA GLN A 143 14.23 7.30 -1.50
C GLN A 143 14.07 7.49 -3.02
N MET A 144 13.91 6.41 -3.78
CA MET A 144 13.65 6.47 -5.21
C MET A 144 12.33 7.21 -5.50
N LEU A 145 11.25 6.88 -4.77
CA LEU A 145 9.94 7.51 -4.91
C LEU A 145 10.00 9.01 -4.56
N SER A 146 10.70 9.40 -3.49
CA SER A 146 10.87 10.81 -3.12
C SER A 146 11.53 11.64 -4.23
N LEU A 147 12.40 11.03 -5.04
CA LEU A 147 13.12 11.70 -6.12
C LEU A 147 12.35 11.68 -7.44
N LEU A 148 11.81 10.52 -7.82
CA LEU A 148 11.25 10.28 -9.15
C LEU A 148 9.72 10.43 -9.19
N TYR A 149 9.03 10.18 -8.08
CA TYR A 149 7.57 10.15 -7.94
C TYR A 149 7.11 10.88 -6.66
N PRO A 150 7.53 12.15 -6.45
CA PRO A 150 7.32 12.87 -5.19
C PRO A 150 5.86 13.01 -4.79
N GLU A 151 4.95 13.10 -5.76
CA GLU A 151 3.51 13.17 -5.53
C GLU A 151 2.96 11.88 -4.89
N LYS A 152 3.42 10.70 -5.35
CA LYS A 152 3.02 9.41 -4.77
C LYS A 152 3.63 9.23 -3.39
N GLN A 153 4.91 9.61 -3.24
CA GLN A 153 5.60 9.54 -1.96
C GLN A 153 4.91 10.41 -0.91
N LEU A 154 4.43 11.60 -1.28
CA LEU A 154 3.71 12.49 -0.37
C LEU A 154 2.37 11.90 0.09
N ASP A 155 1.61 11.30 -0.82
CA ASP A 155 0.35 10.61 -0.47
C ASP A 155 0.59 9.37 0.41
N MET A 156 1.70 8.66 0.20
CA MET A 156 2.14 7.57 1.08
C MET A 156 2.49 8.08 2.49
N VAL A 157 3.23 9.19 2.61
CA VAL A 157 3.54 9.80 3.92
C VAL A 157 2.26 10.26 4.64
N ARG A 158 1.33 10.89 3.91
CA ARG A 158 0.00 11.25 4.47
C ARG A 158 -0.72 10.01 4.98
N SER A 159 -0.70 8.92 4.21
CA SER A 159 -1.31 7.65 4.62
C SER A 159 -0.69 7.12 5.93
N MET A 160 0.64 7.16 6.08
CA MET A 160 1.31 6.75 7.33
C MET A 160 0.90 7.61 8.53
N VAL A 161 0.76 8.93 8.34
CA VAL A 161 0.33 9.84 9.41
C VAL A 161 -1.14 9.62 9.77
N ASP A 162 -2.00 9.38 8.79
CA ASP A 162 -3.41 9.05 9.04
C ASP A 162 -3.56 7.68 9.72
N MET A 163 -2.72 6.69 9.38
CA MET A 163 -2.63 5.41 10.09
C MET A 163 -2.32 5.59 11.57
N TYR A 164 -1.45 6.54 11.93
CA TYR A 164 -1.22 6.90 13.34
C TYR A 164 -2.46 7.51 14.00
N LYS A 165 -3.17 8.40 13.32
CA LYS A 165 -4.42 8.99 13.85
C LYS A 165 -5.50 7.94 14.07
N GLU A 166 -5.52 6.90 13.26
CA GLU A 166 -6.52 5.82 13.29
C GLU A 166 -6.20 4.73 14.31
N SER A 167 -4.96 4.25 14.35
CA SER A 167 -4.53 3.09 15.16
C SER A 167 -3.72 3.46 16.41
N GLY A 168 -3.21 4.69 16.46
CA GLY A 168 -2.28 5.17 17.49
C GLY A 168 -0.81 4.83 17.24
N TRP A 169 -0.44 4.20 16.12
CA TRP A 169 0.95 3.87 15.77
C TRP A 169 1.22 4.16 14.29
N LEU A 170 2.45 4.56 13.96
CA LEU A 170 2.91 4.54 12.57
C LEU A 170 2.99 3.08 12.09
N PRO A 171 2.81 2.82 10.79
CA PRO A 171 2.90 1.46 10.27
C PRO A 171 4.33 0.92 10.37
N LYS A 172 4.45 -0.38 10.60
CA LYS A 172 5.73 -1.12 10.51
C LYS A 172 5.70 -2.08 9.33
N TRP A 173 4.72 -2.99 9.33
CA TRP A 173 4.27 -3.74 8.16
C TRP A 173 2.75 -3.65 8.08
N GLU A 174 2.29 -2.73 7.26
CA GLU A 174 0.86 -2.58 7.04
C GLU A 174 0.41 -3.40 5.82
N LEU A 175 -0.71 -4.11 5.99
CA LEU A 175 -1.39 -4.88 4.96
C LEU A 175 -2.91 -4.72 5.08
N TYR A 176 -3.53 -4.10 4.08
CA TYR A 176 -4.98 -3.95 3.94
C TYR A 176 -5.68 -3.36 5.17
N GLY A 177 -5.16 -2.26 5.71
CA GLY A 177 -5.70 -1.57 6.89
C GLY A 177 -5.37 -2.27 8.21
N ARG A 178 -4.40 -3.19 8.23
CA ARG A 178 -4.00 -3.95 9.43
C ARG A 178 -2.49 -3.91 9.62
N GLU A 179 -2.05 -3.85 10.85
CA GLU A 179 -0.66 -3.99 11.24
C GLU A 179 -0.33 -5.47 11.49
N THR A 180 0.81 -5.93 10.97
CA THR A 180 1.31 -7.30 11.19
C THR A 180 2.54 -7.35 12.09
N LEU A 181 3.07 -6.20 12.48
CA LEU A 181 4.25 -5.97 13.33
C LEU A 181 5.55 -6.54 12.77
N THR A 182 5.56 -6.78 11.45
CA THR A 182 6.69 -7.32 10.70
C THR A 182 7.54 -6.18 10.09
N MET A 183 8.82 -6.28 9.79
CA MET A 183 9.84 -7.07 10.46
C MET A 183 10.33 -6.26 11.69
N GLU A 184 11.59 -5.80 11.69
CA GLU A 184 12.20 -5.14 12.83
C GLU A 184 12.23 -3.61 12.74
N GLY A 185 12.55 -2.98 13.86
CA GLY A 185 12.80 -1.55 13.93
C GLY A 185 11.54 -0.69 13.99
N ASP A 186 11.70 0.56 13.55
CA ASP A 186 10.67 1.58 13.49
C ASP A 186 10.77 2.32 12.14
N PRO A 187 10.47 1.62 11.04
CA PRO A 187 10.94 1.99 9.70
C PRO A 187 10.14 3.12 9.03
N ALA A 188 8.97 3.50 9.57
CA ALA A 188 8.23 4.66 9.07
C ALA A 188 8.98 5.97 9.34
N ILE A 189 9.73 6.06 10.45
CA ILE A 189 10.47 7.27 10.83
C ILE A 189 11.44 7.71 9.72
N PRO A 190 12.43 6.89 9.30
CA PRO A 190 13.36 7.31 8.26
C PRO A 190 12.68 7.65 6.92
N VAL A 191 11.56 7.02 6.58
CA VAL A 191 10.81 7.35 5.36
C VAL A 191 10.22 8.76 5.41
N ILE A 192 9.56 9.11 6.52
CA ILE A 192 8.91 10.40 6.69
C ILE A 192 9.97 11.51 6.79
N VAL A 193 11.02 11.28 7.57
CA VAL A 193 12.14 12.24 7.72
C VAL A 193 12.83 12.49 6.38
N ASP A 194 13.19 11.45 5.62
CA ASP A 194 13.83 11.60 4.31
C ASP A 194 12.96 12.44 3.36
N SER A 195 11.65 12.17 3.33
CA SER A 195 10.68 12.92 2.53
C SER A 195 10.65 14.39 2.95
N TRP A 196 10.61 14.67 4.25
CA TRP A 196 10.58 16.03 4.79
C TRP A 196 11.88 16.81 4.50
N MET A 197 13.03 16.15 4.66
CA MET A 197 14.36 16.73 4.40
C MET A 197 14.55 17.07 2.93
N LYS A 198 13.96 16.27 2.02
CA LYS A 198 13.93 16.52 0.57
C LYS A 198 12.87 17.53 0.12
N GLY A 199 12.09 18.08 1.05
CA GLY A 199 11.14 19.17 0.79
C GLY A 199 9.69 18.74 0.56
N LEU A 200 9.36 17.45 0.66
CA LEU A 200 7.98 16.95 0.60
C LEU A 200 7.30 17.15 1.96
N ARG A 201 6.82 18.37 2.25
CA ARG A 201 6.37 18.77 3.59
C ARG A 201 4.87 19.00 3.73
N ASP A 202 4.10 18.75 2.69
CA ASP A 202 2.64 19.01 2.66
C ASP A 202 1.86 17.84 3.30
N PHE A 203 2.14 17.62 4.59
CA PHE A 203 1.46 16.68 5.48
C PHE A 203 1.44 17.24 6.91
N ASP A 204 0.73 16.58 7.81
CA ASP A 204 0.61 16.98 9.22
C ASP A 204 1.90 16.65 9.99
N VAL A 205 2.90 17.55 9.88
CA VAL A 205 4.25 17.36 10.43
C VAL A 205 4.24 17.24 11.96
N GLU A 206 3.39 17.99 12.64
CA GLU A 206 3.27 17.94 14.10
C GLU A 206 2.77 16.57 14.55
N THR A 207 1.72 16.04 13.91
CA THR A 207 1.23 14.69 14.21
C THR A 207 2.27 13.62 13.86
N ALA A 208 3.01 13.79 12.77
CA ALA A 208 4.08 12.86 12.40
C ALA A 208 5.18 12.82 13.48
N TYR A 209 5.63 13.99 13.97
CA TYR A 209 6.62 14.08 15.04
C TYR A 209 6.09 13.53 16.36
N GLU A 210 4.84 13.82 16.72
CA GLU A 210 4.18 13.23 17.89
C GLU A 210 4.23 11.70 17.83
N ALA A 211 3.91 11.12 16.67
CA ALA A 211 3.93 9.68 16.47
C ALA A 211 5.32 9.08 16.61
N MET A 212 6.34 9.71 16.00
CA MET A 212 7.75 9.32 16.12
C MET A 212 8.21 9.37 17.58
N TYR A 213 7.91 10.48 18.27
CA TYR A 213 8.30 10.68 19.67
C TYR A 213 7.61 9.67 20.59
N LYS A 214 6.31 9.41 20.40
CA LYS A 214 5.59 8.37 21.13
C LYS A 214 6.25 7.02 20.95
N SER A 215 6.63 6.65 19.72
CA SER A 215 7.31 5.39 19.45
C SER A 215 8.67 5.28 20.14
N ALA A 216 9.47 6.35 20.09
CA ALA A 216 10.78 6.37 20.73
C ALA A 216 10.74 6.36 22.28
N THR A 217 9.64 6.82 22.90
CA THR A 217 9.59 7.05 24.36
C THR A 217 8.62 6.14 25.11
N THR A 218 7.70 5.47 24.42
CA THR A 218 6.77 4.53 25.08
C THR A 218 7.54 3.32 25.61
N LYS A 219 7.21 2.91 26.84
CA LYS A 219 7.81 1.75 27.50
C LYS A 219 7.57 0.49 26.69
N GLY A 220 8.57 -0.39 26.62
CA GLY A 220 8.57 -1.57 25.76
C GLY A 220 7.30 -2.43 25.89
N LYS A 221 6.84 -2.65 27.13
CA LYS A 221 5.61 -3.43 27.41
C LYS A 221 4.33 -2.89 26.75
N ASP A 222 4.27 -1.58 26.48
CA ASP A 222 3.11 -0.88 25.89
C ASP A 222 3.42 -0.42 24.46
N ASN A 223 4.59 -0.77 23.91
CA ASN A 223 5.10 -0.27 22.64
C ASN A 223 5.06 -1.35 21.57
N LEU A 224 4.14 -1.20 20.61
CA LEU A 224 3.99 -2.17 19.52
C LEU A 224 5.16 -2.15 18.53
N LEU A 225 5.80 -0.99 18.37
CA LEU A 225 6.87 -0.81 17.39
C LEU A 225 8.22 -1.19 17.99
N ARG A 226 8.46 -0.83 19.24
CA ARG A 226 9.72 -1.04 19.95
C ARG A 226 9.53 -1.83 21.26
N PRO A 227 9.30 -3.15 21.22
CA PRO A 227 9.06 -3.94 22.43
C PRO A 227 10.26 -3.96 23.39
N ASP A 228 11.49 -3.77 22.89
CA ASP A 228 12.72 -3.78 23.69
C ASP A 228 13.17 -2.39 24.17
N ASN A 229 12.30 -1.37 24.04
CA ASN A 229 12.69 0.03 24.24
C ASN A 229 13.21 0.32 25.66
N ASP A 230 12.71 -0.38 26.68
CA ASP A 230 13.12 -0.17 28.08
C ASP A 230 14.60 -0.48 28.31
N ASP A 231 15.10 -1.59 27.74
CA ASP A 231 16.50 -1.96 27.84
C ASP A 231 17.36 -1.11 26.90
N TYR A 232 16.88 -0.87 25.68
CA TYR A 232 17.54 0.00 24.71
C TYR A 232 17.85 1.39 25.30
N LEU A 233 16.85 2.08 25.87
CA LEU A 233 17.03 3.41 26.45
C LEU A 233 17.91 3.39 27.71
N ARG A 234 17.83 2.32 28.52
CA ARG A 234 18.59 2.20 29.78
C ARG A 234 20.06 1.83 29.57
N LEU A 235 20.34 0.99 28.59
CA LEU A 235 21.66 0.39 28.36
C LEU A 235 22.38 0.97 27.14
N GLY A 236 21.65 1.62 26.24
CA GLY A 236 22.14 2.03 24.92
C GLY A 236 22.19 0.90 23.90
N TYR A 237 21.69 -0.30 24.23
CA TYR A 237 21.59 -1.48 23.35
C TYR A 237 20.50 -2.44 23.84
N VAL A 238 20.06 -3.37 22.99
CA VAL A 238 19.15 -4.46 23.38
C VAL A 238 19.99 -5.67 23.79
N PRO A 239 19.87 -6.19 25.04
CA PRO A 239 20.69 -7.30 25.50
C PRO A 239 20.23 -8.63 24.89
N LEU A 240 21.18 -9.48 24.52
CA LEU A 240 20.94 -10.88 24.16
C LEU A 240 20.42 -11.63 25.39
N ARG A 241 19.20 -12.16 25.31
CA ARG A 241 18.56 -12.92 26.40
C ARG A 241 18.43 -14.40 26.09
N GLU A 242 18.36 -14.76 24.81
CA GLU A 242 18.22 -16.15 24.39
C GLU A 242 18.85 -16.42 23.02
N LYS A 243 19.03 -17.70 22.72
CA LYS A 243 19.60 -18.11 21.43
C LYS A 243 18.59 -17.81 20.32
N TYR A 244 19.05 -17.16 19.25
CA TYR A 244 18.23 -16.73 18.11
C TYR A 244 17.27 -15.56 18.39
N ASP A 245 17.54 -14.74 19.40
CA ASP A 245 16.87 -13.45 19.50
C ASP A 245 17.42 -12.46 18.44
N ASN A 246 16.60 -11.46 18.10
CA ASN A 246 16.93 -10.43 17.11
C ASN A 246 17.52 -9.16 17.77
N SER A 247 18.07 -9.25 18.99
CA SER A 247 18.49 -8.10 19.80
C SER A 247 19.46 -7.16 19.08
N VAL A 248 20.49 -7.70 18.43
CA VAL A 248 21.47 -6.90 17.68
C VAL A 248 20.80 -6.16 16.52
N SER A 249 19.92 -6.84 15.78
CA SER A 249 19.17 -6.24 14.69
C SER A 249 18.23 -5.14 15.19
N HIS A 250 17.48 -5.39 16.27
CA HIS A 250 16.58 -4.38 16.88
C HIS A 250 17.35 -3.13 17.27
N ALA A 251 18.47 -3.29 17.99
CA ALA A 251 19.28 -2.16 18.43
C ALA A 251 19.76 -1.33 17.22
N LEU A 252 20.29 -1.98 16.18
CA LEU A 252 20.78 -1.30 14.98
C LEU A 252 19.66 -0.56 14.23
N GLU A 253 18.48 -1.17 14.08
CA GLU A 253 17.33 -0.52 13.43
C GLU A 253 16.76 0.63 14.28
N TYR A 254 16.79 0.54 15.61
CA TYR A 254 16.42 1.65 16.48
C TYR A 254 17.41 2.81 16.40
N TYR A 255 18.72 2.54 16.30
CA TYR A 255 19.70 3.61 16.09
C TYR A 255 19.46 4.36 14.78
N ILE A 256 19.08 3.65 13.71
CA ILE A 256 18.74 4.27 12.43
C ILE A 256 17.50 5.17 12.58
N ALA A 257 16.46 4.65 13.23
CA ALA A 257 15.22 5.40 13.43
C ALA A 257 15.42 6.62 14.35
N ASP A 258 16.27 6.54 15.37
CA ASP A 258 16.58 7.66 16.27
C ASP A 258 17.54 8.69 15.68
N ASN A 259 18.33 8.29 14.68
CA ASN A 259 19.24 9.20 13.98
C ASN A 259 18.54 10.06 12.92
N ALA A 260 17.49 9.52 12.29
CA ALA A 260 16.69 10.20 11.28
C ALA A 260 16.01 11.45 11.88
#